data_AF-A0A7S3AW23-F1
#
_entry.id   AF-A0A7S3AW23-F1
#
_cell.length_a   1.000
_cell.length_b   1.000
_cell.length_c   1.000
_cell.angle_alpha   90.00
_cell.angle_beta   90.00
_cell.angle_gamma   90.00
#
_symmetry.space_group_name_H-M   'P 1'
#
loop_
_entity.id
_entity.type
_entity.pdbx_description
1 polymer ?
#
loop_
_entity_poly.entity_id
_entity_poly.type
_entity_poly.pdbx_seq_one_letter_code
_entity_poly.pdbx_strand_id
1 'polypeptide(L)'
;LASRFSRKVYAALATFAVAMLFLFWTIPVAFVQGLATLKNLGEALPFLKPVVDNIEAAGPSRVHFVEGTLSSWTLILFRNLTLNSGIFQVLARYGGALTHTQIQARSAGLMMLFQLLMILLASLIASSLFDTLKQIIDQPLQLPVLLASALPAQSEFFLNYLNTTTVLLLLFDLLRFLSLALLLCEKCCCCLGCPEFFSKMLDSQNGGDYKMDKPYARLVLAMQIALVFMFIAPIVSLSVLCFVAMSYPIWARMLHQGMERPVVDTAGFIWEQAVVYQGYALLLAQLLLTGVLFKKGCPQGGGVIILLSFFSLYRLLKMRMKWGGAARSMPLRMAIELDQAREQSGVKRSLAEEIEPYQRGGVHLGASSRKQR
;
A
#
# COMPACT_ATOMS: atom_id res chain seq x y z
N LEU A 1 -17.24 -0.87 -32.18
CA LEU A 1 -16.70 0.46 -31.80
C LEU A 1 -17.33 1.02 -30.53
N ALA A 2 -18.67 0.92 -30.35
CA ALA A 2 -19.38 1.32 -29.12
C ALA A 2 -18.76 0.75 -27.83
N SER A 3 -18.37 -0.53 -27.81
CA SER A 3 -17.76 -1.17 -26.63
C SER A 3 -16.37 -0.64 -26.25
N ARG A 4 -15.57 -0.16 -27.22
CA ARG A 4 -14.25 0.43 -26.92
C ARG A 4 -14.39 1.85 -26.37
N PHE A 5 -15.35 2.61 -26.88
CA PHE A 5 -15.64 3.95 -26.36
C PHE A 5 -16.16 3.88 -24.92
N SER A 6 -17.14 3.00 -24.65
CA SER A 6 -17.65 2.76 -23.28
C SER A 6 -16.52 2.33 -22.33
N ARG A 7 -15.61 1.44 -22.75
CA ARG A 7 -14.44 1.05 -21.94
C ARG A 7 -13.52 2.23 -21.58
N LYS A 8 -13.27 3.14 -22.52
CA LYS A 8 -12.48 4.36 -22.25
C LYS A 8 -13.19 5.28 -21.26
N VAL A 9 -14.52 5.42 -21.38
CA VAL A 9 -15.34 6.21 -20.44
C VAL A 9 -15.29 5.60 -19.03
N TYR A 10 -15.49 4.29 -18.89
CA TYR A 10 -15.39 3.61 -17.58
C TYR A 10 -13.98 3.69 -16.99
N ALA A 11 -12.93 3.57 -17.81
CA ALA A 11 -11.57 3.75 -17.35
C ALA A 11 -11.29 5.18 -16.87
N ALA A 12 -11.81 6.20 -17.57
CA ALA A 12 -11.70 7.60 -17.14
C ALA A 12 -12.46 7.84 -15.83
N LEU A 13 -13.68 7.32 -15.70
CA LEU A 13 -14.48 7.39 -14.48
C LEU A 13 -13.78 6.69 -13.30
N ALA A 14 -13.18 5.52 -13.53
CA ALA A 14 -12.43 4.81 -12.51
C ALA A 14 -11.17 5.59 -12.07
N THR A 15 -10.44 6.20 -13.00
CA THR A 15 -9.30 7.08 -12.67
C THR A 15 -9.76 8.31 -11.88
N PHE A 16 -10.89 8.92 -12.26
CA PHE A 16 -11.49 10.01 -11.51
C PHE A 16 -11.90 9.58 -10.09
N ALA A 17 -12.50 8.39 -9.95
CA ALA A 17 -12.87 7.82 -8.65
C ALA A 17 -11.63 7.53 -7.78
N VAL A 18 -10.52 7.05 -8.36
CA VAL A 18 -9.24 6.91 -7.66
C VAL A 18 -8.72 8.26 -7.17
N ALA A 19 -8.74 9.28 -8.03
CA ALA A 19 -8.30 10.62 -7.66
C ALA A 19 -9.16 11.21 -6.53
N MET A 20 -10.48 11.07 -6.62
CA MET A 20 -11.41 11.47 -5.56
C MET A 20 -11.15 10.70 -4.27
N LEU A 21 -10.97 9.37 -4.33
CA LEU A 21 -10.63 8.58 -3.15
C LEU A 21 -9.37 9.11 -2.45
N PHE A 22 -8.34 9.48 -3.22
CA PHE A 22 -7.10 10.04 -2.66
C PHE A 22 -7.36 11.42 -2.04
N LEU A 23 -8.13 12.27 -2.71
CA LEU A 23 -8.52 13.58 -2.16
C LEU A 23 -9.33 13.44 -0.87
N PHE A 24 -10.32 12.55 -0.81
CA PHE A 24 -11.09 12.28 0.41
C PHE A 24 -10.21 11.71 1.53
N TRP A 25 -9.15 10.97 1.18
CA TRP A 25 -8.22 10.43 2.16
C TRP A 25 -7.36 11.49 2.85
N THR A 26 -7.32 12.72 2.33
CA THR A 26 -6.68 13.83 3.05
C THR A 26 -7.40 14.16 4.36
N ILE A 27 -8.71 13.89 4.46
CA ILE A 27 -9.50 14.13 5.67
C ILE A 27 -9.07 13.19 6.81
N PRO A 28 -9.06 11.85 6.67
CA PRO A 28 -8.50 10.95 7.67
C PRO A 28 -7.04 11.26 8.04
N VAL A 29 -6.21 11.65 7.07
CA VAL A 29 -4.80 11.98 7.33
C VAL A 29 -4.70 13.26 8.18
N ALA A 30 -5.44 14.31 7.82
CA ALA A 30 -5.50 15.54 8.60
C ALA A 30 -6.11 15.31 9.99
N PHE A 31 -7.13 14.46 10.09
CA PHE A 31 -7.73 14.03 11.35
C PHE A 31 -6.69 13.33 12.23
N VAL A 32 -5.95 12.35 11.71
CA VAL A 32 -4.88 11.65 12.43
C VAL A 32 -3.83 12.64 12.94
N GLN A 33 -3.45 13.62 12.11
CA GLN A 33 -2.38 14.57 12.43
C GLN A 33 -2.86 15.67 13.39
N GLY A 34 -4.15 16.02 13.36
CA GLY A 34 -4.77 16.99 14.26
C GLY A 34 -5.18 16.42 15.62
N LEU A 35 -5.77 15.21 15.67
CA LEU A 35 -6.14 14.54 16.93
C LEU A 35 -4.95 13.96 17.68
N ALA A 36 -3.82 13.82 17.02
CA ALA A 36 -2.61 13.36 17.65
C ALA A 36 -2.03 14.35 18.65
N THR A 37 -2.51 15.59 18.72
CA THR A 37 -2.17 16.50 19.81
C THR A 37 -2.96 16.14 21.07
N LEU A 38 -2.29 15.90 22.19
CA LEU A 38 -2.89 15.52 23.48
C LEU A 38 -3.94 16.53 23.94
N LYS A 39 -3.70 17.82 23.69
CA LYS A 39 -4.64 18.90 23.98
C LYS A 39 -5.99 18.72 23.26
N ASN A 40 -5.95 18.44 21.96
CA ASN A 40 -7.16 18.21 21.16
C ASN A 40 -7.87 16.91 21.59
N LEU A 41 -7.10 15.90 22.01
CA LEU A 41 -7.64 14.64 22.51
C LEU A 41 -8.37 14.82 23.85
N GLY A 42 -7.80 15.60 24.78
CA GLY A 42 -8.40 15.91 26.07
C GLY A 42 -9.68 16.75 25.95
N GLU A 43 -9.75 17.62 24.95
CA GLU A 43 -10.95 18.38 24.61
C GLU A 43 -12.04 17.51 23.95
N ALA A 44 -11.65 16.61 23.03
CA ALA A 44 -12.58 15.74 22.30
C ALA A 44 -13.14 14.58 23.15
N LEU A 45 -12.32 14.02 24.04
CA LEU A 45 -12.67 12.87 24.88
C LEU A 45 -12.46 13.23 26.36
N PRO A 46 -13.47 13.82 27.02
CA PRO A 46 -13.31 14.35 28.38
C PRO A 46 -12.99 13.27 29.43
N PHE A 47 -13.25 11.99 29.14
CA PHE A 47 -12.86 10.87 30.01
C PHE A 47 -11.35 10.58 29.99
N LEU A 48 -10.61 11.06 28.98
CA LEU A 48 -9.15 10.92 28.88
C LEU A 48 -8.40 12.06 29.55
N LYS A 49 -9.05 13.17 29.91
CA LYS A 49 -8.44 14.32 30.62
C LYS A 49 -7.53 13.92 31.78
N PRO A 50 -7.95 13.08 32.75
CA PRO A 50 -7.07 12.69 33.84
C PRO A 50 -5.82 11.91 33.37
N VAL A 51 -5.89 11.20 32.25
CA VAL A 51 -4.72 10.51 31.68
C VAL A 51 -3.82 11.50 30.94
N VAL A 52 -4.40 12.43 30.19
CA VAL A 52 -3.69 13.49 29.47
C VAL A 52 -2.94 14.39 30.44
N ASP A 53 -3.60 14.88 31.50
CA ASP A 53 -3.00 15.76 32.51
C ASP A 53 -1.82 15.08 33.23
N ASN A 54 -1.94 13.77 33.50
CA ASN A 54 -0.84 12.98 34.06
C ASN A 54 0.34 12.83 33.08
N ILE A 55 0.06 12.68 31.78
CA ILE A 55 1.07 12.58 30.71
C ILE A 55 1.74 13.93 30.44
N GLU A 56 1.03 15.04 30.63
CA GLU A 56 1.59 16.40 30.55
C GLU A 56 2.48 16.70 31.78
N ALA A 57 2.07 16.30 32.98
CA ALA A 57 2.85 16.48 34.22
C ALA A 57 4.18 15.72 34.22
N ALA A 58 4.16 14.47 33.79
CA ALA A 58 4.81 14.09 32.55
C ALA A 58 6.24 14.60 32.20
N GLY A 59 6.26 15.80 31.64
CA GLY A 59 7.37 16.36 30.90
C GLY A 59 7.21 16.23 29.38
N PRO A 60 7.76 17.18 28.61
CA PRO A 60 7.48 17.35 27.17
C PRO A 60 7.89 16.16 26.31
N SER A 61 8.93 15.42 26.68
CA SER A 61 9.36 14.24 25.92
C SER A 61 8.35 13.10 25.96
N ARG A 62 7.61 12.92 27.07
CA ARG A 62 6.59 11.88 27.19
C ARG A 62 5.33 12.24 26.39
N VAL A 63 4.99 13.53 26.36
CA VAL A 63 3.93 14.07 25.51
C VAL A 63 4.20 13.74 24.04
N HIS A 64 5.35 14.14 23.50
CA HIS A 64 5.69 13.89 22.10
C HIS A 64 5.70 12.40 21.72
N PHE A 65 6.21 11.55 22.60
CA PHE A 65 6.20 10.10 22.38
C PHE A 65 4.78 9.53 22.29
N VAL A 66 3.89 9.95 23.19
CA VAL A 66 2.48 9.49 23.21
C VAL A 66 1.73 10.01 21.98
N GLU A 67 1.89 11.29 21.65
CA GLU A 67 1.30 11.91 20.46
C GLU A 67 1.75 11.20 19.17
N GLY A 68 3.05 10.94 19.05
CA GLY A 68 3.66 10.22 17.92
C GLY A 68 3.20 8.76 17.83
N THR A 69 2.96 8.11 18.97
CA THR A 69 2.45 6.73 19.00
C THR A 69 0.97 6.68 18.64
N LEU A 70 0.15 7.59 19.18
CA LEU A 70 -1.29 7.65 18.93
C LEU A 70 -1.60 7.97 17.45
N SER A 71 -0.93 8.97 16.88
CA SER A 71 -1.00 9.26 15.44
C SER A 71 -0.66 8.01 14.62
N SER A 72 0.43 7.32 14.97
CA SER A 72 0.89 6.13 14.27
C SER A 72 -0.15 5.02 14.27
N TRP A 73 -0.74 4.72 15.43
CA TRP A 73 -1.76 3.69 15.58
C TRP A 73 -3.02 4.02 14.80
N THR A 74 -3.45 5.28 14.88
CA THR A 74 -4.64 5.76 14.17
C THR A 74 -4.43 5.68 12.66
N LEU A 75 -3.26 6.08 12.13
CA LEU A 75 -2.96 5.93 10.70
C LEU A 75 -2.89 4.46 10.29
N ILE A 76 -2.31 3.59 11.14
CA ILE A 76 -2.26 2.16 10.90
C ILE A 76 -3.67 1.56 10.79
N LEU A 77 -4.58 1.95 11.66
CA LEU A 77 -5.96 1.51 11.64
C LEU A 77 -6.66 1.94 10.35
N PHE A 78 -6.66 3.24 10.04
CA PHE A 78 -7.29 3.77 8.83
C PHE A 78 -6.70 3.17 7.55
N ARG A 79 -5.36 3.06 7.47
CA ARG A 79 -4.68 2.41 6.34
C ARG A 79 -5.17 0.97 6.17
N ASN A 80 -5.16 0.16 7.23
CA ASN A 80 -5.56 -1.24 7.12
C ASN A 80 -7.05 -1.39 6.77
N LEU A 81 -7.92 -0.53 7.31
CA LEU A 81 -9.34 -0.49 6.95
C LEU A 81 -9.51 -0.28 5.44
N THR A 82 -8.79 0.71 4.87
CA THR A 82 -8.89 1.02 3.44
C THR A 82 -8.30 -0.08 2.56
N LEU A 83 -7.14 -0.65 2.91
CA LEU A 83 -6.56 -1.77 2.17
C LEU A 83 -7.43 -3.04 2.24
N ASN A 84 -8.13 -3.25 3.36
CA ASN A 84 -8.97 -4.42 3.56
C ASN A 84 -10.39 -4.27 3.00
N SER A 85 -10.87 -3.04 2.78
CA SER A 85 -12.22 -2.74 2.28
C SER A 85 -12.57 -3.36 0.92
N GLY A 86 -11.57 -3.73 0.11
CA GLY A 86 -11.78 -4.20 -1.26
C GLY A 86 -12.03 -3.08 -2.27
N ILE A 87 -11.98 -1.81 -1.86
CA ILE A 87 -12.26 -0.67 -2.76
C ILE A 87 -11.32 -0.62 -3.97
N PHE A 88 -10.04 -0.98 -3.78
CA PHE A 88 -9.06 -1.04 -4.88
C PHE A 88 -9.35 -2.15 -5.88
N GLN A 89 -9.90 -3.29 -5.44
CA GLN A 89 -10.32 -4.37 -6.33
C GLN A 89 -11.53 -3.95 -7.16
N VAL A 90 -12.48 -3.25 -6.54
CA VAL A 90 -13.64 -2.67 -7.21
C VAL A 90 -13.21 -1.63 -8.25
N LEU A 91 -12.31 -0.71 -7.88
CA LEU A 91 -11.75 0.29 -8.79
C LEU A 91 -10.95 -0.33 -9.94
N ALA A 92 -10.20 -1.41 -9.67
CA ALA A 92 -9.48 -2.15 -10.69
C ALA A 92 -10.44 -2.81 -11.71
N ARG A 93 -11.55 -3.40 -11.23
CA ARG A 93 -12.61 -3.96 -12.08
C ARG A 93 -13.27 -2.90 -12.96
N TYR A 94 -13.71 -1.78 -12.38
CA TYR A 94 -14.30 -0.68 -13.15
C TYR A 94 -13.31 -0.03 -14.11
N GLY A 95 -12.01 -0.03 -13.76
CA GLY A 95 -10.94 0.42 -14.63
C GLY A 95 -10.70 -0.45 -15.86
N GLY A 96 -11.39 -1.59 -15.98
CA GLY A 96 -11.33 -2.49 -17.14
C GLY A 96 -10.42 -3.71 -16.98
N ALA A 97 -10.03 -4.08 -15.76
CA ALA A 97 -9.37 -5.37 -15.52
C ALA A 97 -10.38 -6.52 -15.67
N LEU A 98 -10.07 -7.50 -16.52
CA LEU A 98 -11.02 -8.55 -16.92
C LEU A 98 -10.81 -9.87 -16.17
N THR A 99 -9.55 -10.24 -15.93
CA THR A 99 -9.17 -11.48 -15.24
C THR A 99 -8.89 -11.23 -13.76
N HIS A 100 -8.99 -12.27 -12.93
CA HIS A 100 -8.63 -12.17 -11.51
C HIS A 100 -7.17 -11.73 -11.32
N THR A 101 -6.25 -12.22 -12.16
CA THR A 101 -4.84 -11.80 -12.18
C THR A 101 -4.70 -10.30 -12.38
N GLN A 102 -5.36 -9.75 -13.39
CA GLN A 102 -5.28 -8.33 -13.70
C GLN A 102 -5.89 -7.48 -12.60
N ILE A 103 -6.97 -7.94 -11.97
CA ILE A 103 -7.61 -7.22 -10.86
C ILE A 103 -6.68 -7.18 -9.66
N GLN A 104 -6.08 -8.31 -9.29
CA GLN A 104 -5.13 -8.38 -8.18
C GLN A 104 -3.89 -7.52 -8.45
N ALA A 105 -3.30 -7.64 -9.64
CA ALA A 105 -2.10 -6.90 -9.97
C ALA A 105 -2.35 -5.39 -10.08
N ARG A 106 -3.50 -4.96 -10.61
CA ARG A 106 -3.87 -3.55 -10.68
C ARG A 106 -4.28 -2.99 -9.31
N SER A 107 -4.98 -3.78 -8.49
CA SER A 107 -5.31 -3.43 -7.10
C SER A 107 -4.03 -3.21 -6.30
N ALA A 108 -3.06 -4.14 -6.38
CA ALA A 108 -1.75 -4.01 -5.73
C ALA A 108 -1.04 -2.71 -6.13
N GLY A 109 -1.05 -2.36 -7.42
CA GLY A 109 -0.48 -1.11 -7.90
C GLY A 109 -1.15 0.14 -7.35
N LEU A 110 -2.48 0.15 -7.30
CA LEU A 110 -3.24 1.26 -6.71
C LEU A 110 -2.95 1.39 -5.21
N MET A 111 -2.79 0.26 -4.50
CA MET A 111 -2.45 0.23 -3.08
C MET A 111 -1.04 0.79 -2.82
N MET A 112 -0.05 0.43 -3.64
CA MET A 112 1.31 0.98 -3.55
C MET A 112 1.33 2.48 -3.85
N LEU A 113 0.60 2.92 -4.88
CA LEU A 113 0.48 4.34 -5.23
C LEU A 113 -0.21 5.12 -4.10
N PHE A 114 -1.29 4.58 -3.55
CA PHE A 114 -2.00 5.17 -2.42
C PHE A 114 -1.08 5.31 -1.21
N GLN A 115 -0.31 4.28 -0.88
CA GLN A 115 0.63 4.34 0.23
C GLN A 115 1.73 5.39 0.01
N LEU A 116 2.31 5.45 -1.18
CA LEU A 116 3.32 6.45 -1.53
C LEU A 116 2.78 7.88 -1.41
N LEU A 117 1.62 8.16 -2.01
CA LEU A 117 1.07 9.52 -2.07
C LEU A 117 0.37 9.93 -0.77
N MET A 118 -0.44 9.07 -0.19
CA MET A 118 -1.33 9.44 0.91
C MET A 118 -0.77 9.06 2.28
N ILE A 119 -0.04 7.96 2.39
CA ILE A 119 0.52 7.56 3.70
C ILE A 119 1.89 8.20 3.90
N LEU A 120 2.76 8.18 2.90
CA LEU A 120 4.07 8.79 2.98
C LEU A 120 4.02 10.29 2.68
N LEU A 121 3.70 10.68 1.45
CA LEU A 121 3.79 12.09 1.03
C LEU A 121 2.79 12.99 1.77
N ALA A 122 1.51 12.62 1.88
CA ALA A 122 0.53 13.48 2.56
C ALA A 122 0.85 13.64 4.06
N SER A 123 1.33 12.60 4.75
CA SER A 123 1.76 12.72 6.17
C SER A 123 2.96 13.67 6.34
N LEU A 124 3.84 13.81 5.34
CA LEU A 124 4.91 14.81 5.37
C LEU A 124 4.40 16.26 5.26
N ILE A 125 3.21 16.46 4.69
CA ILE A 125 2.62 17.79 4.40
C ILE A 125 1.45 18.10 5.36
N ALA A 126 0.99 17.11 6.14
CA ALA A 126 -0.32 17.13 6.80
C ALA A 126 -0.56 18.22 7.84
N SER A 127 0.48 18.79 8.47
CA SER A 127 0.30 19.88 9.43
C SER A 127 -0.23 21.18 8.79
N SER A 128 -0.10 21.34 7.47
CA SER A 128 -0.52 22.54 6.75
C SER A 128 -0.88 22.25 5.29
N LEU A 129 -1.47 21.09 4.99
CA LEU A 129 -1.63 20.61 3.62
C LEU A 129 -2.32 21.63 2.69
N PHE A 130 -3.35 22.33 3.18
CA PHE A 130 -4.04 23.38 2.42
C PHE A 130 -3.22 24.67 2.26
N ASP A 131 -2.49 25.10 3.29
CA ASP A 131 -1.66 26.31 3.23
C ASP A 131 -0.39 26.07 2.40
N THR A 132 0.18 24.87 2.52
CA THR A 132 1.26 24.37 1.67
C THR A 132 0.79 24.30 0.21
N LEU A 133 -0.41 23.79 -0.08
CA LEU A 133 -0.94 23.77 -1.45
C LEU A 133 -1.08 25.18 -2.04
N LYS A 134 -1.53 26.16 -1.26
CA LYS A 134 -1.55 27.56 -1.71
C LYS A 134 -0.14 28.09 -1.98
N GLN A 135 0.80 27.89 -1.06
CA GLN A 135 2.20 28.28 -1.25
C GLN A 135 2.85 27.59 -2.45
N ILE A 136 2.46 26.36 -2.78
CA ILE A 136 2.96 25.63 -3.96
C ILE A 136 2.45 26.27 -5.26
N ILE A 137 1.18 26.69 -5.28
CA ILE A 137 0.60 27.38 -6.43
C ILE A 137 1.31 28.73 -6.63
N ASP A 138 1.57 29.45 -5.55
CA ASP A 138 2.18 30.78 -5.61
C ASP A 138 3.69 30.71 -5.89
N GLN A 139 4.40 29.73 -5.33
CA GLN A 139 5.86 29.61 -5.40
C GLN A 139 6.33 28.15 -5.51
N PRO A 140 6.22 27.51 -6.69
CA PRO A 140 6.55 26.09 -6.87
C PRO A 140 8.03 25.75 -6.60
N LEU A 141 8.93 26.72 -6.73
CA LEU A 141 10.36 26.55 -6.45
C LEU A 141 10.68 26.34 -4.96
N GLN A 142 9.79 26.74 -4.05
CA GLN A 142 9.99 26.56 -2.60
C GLN A 142 9.50 25.21 -2.06
N LEU A 143 8.76 24.44 -2.87
CA LEU A 143 8.21 23.14 -2.51
C LEU A 143 9.24 22.23 -1.83
N PRO A 144 10.47 22.01 -2.38
CA PRO A 144 11.43 21.11 -1.76
C PRO A 144 11.84 21.57 -0.36
N VAL A 145 12.04 22.87 -0.16
CA VAL A 145 12.48 23.46 1.12
C VAL A 145 11.38 23.34 2.17
N LEU A 146 10.13 23.58 1.78
CA LEU A 146 8.98 23.44 2.66
C LEU A 146 8.80 21.99 3.12
N LEU A 147 8.81 21.02 2.21
CA LEU A 147 8.69 19.61 2.56
C LEU A 147 9.89 19.14 3.40
N ALA A 148 11.10 19.62 3.09
CA ALA A 148 12.30 19.33 3.86
C ALA A 148 12.22 19.85 5.31
N SER A 149 11.49 20.93 5.55
CA SER A 149 11.35 21.51 6.89
C SER A 149 10.50 20.63 7.83
N ALA A 150 9.55 19.87 7.27
CA ALA A 150 8.64 19.00 8.04
C ALA A 150 9.24 17.61 8.34
N LEU A 151 10.29 17.19 7.63
CA LEU A 151 10.87 15.86 7.77
C LEU A 151 11.35 15.51 9.19
N PRO A 152 12.08 16.38 9.93
CA PRO A 152 12.53 16.04 11.28
C PRO A 152 11.37 15.78 12.24
N ALA A 153 10.33 16.61 12.19
CA ALA A 153 9.13 16.46 13.02
C ALA A 153 8.41 15.13 12.74
N GLN A 154 8.42 14.67 11.48
CA GLN A 154 7.76 13.44 11.08
C GLN A 154 8.61 12.17 11.28
N SER A 155 9.89 12.29 11.62
CA SER A 155 10.75 11.12 11.81
C SER A 155 10.36 10.28 13.03
N GLU A 156 9.94 10.91 14.14
CA GLU A 156 9.48 10.20 15.34
C GLU A 156 8.16 9.48 15.07
N PHE A 157 7.25 10.14 14.36
CA PHE A 157 6.02 9.53 13.85
C PHE A 157 6.32 8.26 13.04
N PHE A 158 7.17 8.34 12.01
CA PHE A 158 7.48 7.17 11.18
C PHE A 158 8.26 6.08 11.92
N LEU A 159 9.08 6.43 12.92
CA LEU A 159 9.71 5.46 13.82
C LEU A 159 8.66 4.67 14.60
N ASN A 160 7.73 5.35 15.26
CA ASN A 160 6.68 4.72 16.04
C ASN A 160 5.75 3.89 15.14
N TYR A 161 5.43 4.40 13.95
CA TYR A 161 4.69 3.67 12.92
C TYR A 161 5.38 2.36 12.52
N LEU A 162 6.68 2.39 12.26
CA LEU A 162 7.45 1.20 11.86
C LEU A 162 7.57 0.21 13.01
N ASN A 163 7.91 0.68 14.22
CA ASN A 163 8.02 -0.19 15.40
C ASN A 163 6.69 -0.87 15.71
N THR A 164 5.58 -0.13 15.65
CA THR A 164 4.23 -0.68 15.82
C THR A 164 3.90 -1.70 14.73
N THR A 165 4.29 -1.43 13.48
CA THR A 165 4.09 -2.35 12.36
C THR A 165 4.92 -3.63 12.54
N THR A 166 6.16 -3.52 13.00
CA THR A 166 7.04 -4.67 13.25
C THR A 166 6.53 -5.53 14.39
N VAL A 167 6.11 -4.93 15.51
CA VAL A 167 5.69 -5.71 16.67
C VAL A 167 4.25 -6.17 16.53
N LEU A 168 3.30 -5.23 16.43
CA LEU A 168 1.87 -5.56 16.49
C LEU A 168 1.37 -6.19 15.20
N LEU A 169 1.68 -5.62 14.04
CA LEU A 169 1.11 -6.13 12.78
C LEU A 169 1.72 -7.46 12.36
N LEU A 170 3.02 -7.68 12.55
CA LEU A 170 3.60 -9.00 12.30
C LEU A 170 3.06 -10.05 13.29
N LEU A 171 2.81 -9.67 14.54
CA LEU A 171 2.19 -10.57 15.52
C LEU A 171 0.74 -10.91 15.15
N PHE A 172 -0.05 -9.93 14.71
CA PHE A 172 -1.42 -10.15 14.22
C PHE A 172 -1.46 -10.99 12.95
N ASP A 173 -0.51 -10.78 12.03
CA ASP A 173 -0.36 -11.62 10.85
C ASP A 173 -0.01 -13.06 11.29
N LEU A 174 0.96 -13.24 12.20
CA LEU A 174 1.41 -14.55 12.72
C LEU A 174 0.29 -15.33 13.39
N LEU A 175 -0.51 -14.66 14.20
CA LEU A 175 -1.67 -15.24 14.86
C LEU A 175 -2.84 -15.49 13.90
N ARG A 176 -2.80 -14.95 12.67
CA ARG A 176 -3.97 -14.86 11.78
C ARG A 176 -5.16 -14.28 12.54
N PHE A 177 -4.95 -13.13 13.18
CA PHE A 177 -5.88 -12.54 14.13
C PHE A 177 -7.32 -12.46 13.60
N LEU A 178 -7.51 -12.08 12.33
CA LEU A 178 -8.84 -12.02 11.72
C LEU A 178 -9.51 -13.40 11.63
N SER A 179 -8.79 -14.45 11.21
CA SER A 179 -9.32 -15.82 11.16
C SER A 179 -9.67 -16.33 12.56
N LEU A 180 -8.82 -16.06 13.56
CA LEU A 180 -9.10 -16.42 14.95
C LEU A 180 -10.30 -15.67 15.52
N ALA A 181 -10.42 -14.37 15.24
CA ALA A 181 -11.55 -13.56 15.69
C ALA A 181 -12.86 -14.05 15.08
N LEU A 182 -12.88 -14.35 13.77
CA LEU A 182 -14.06 -14.91 13.10
C LEU A 182 -14.45 -16.28 13.67
N LEU A 183 -13.48 -17.15 13.93
CA LEU A 183 -13.72 -18.46 14.53
C LEU A 183 -14.24 -18.35 15.98
N LEU A 184 -13.73 -17.40 16.76
CA LEU A 184 -14.23 -17.15 18.12
C LEU A 184 -15.64 -16.57 18.08
N CYS A 185 -15.92 -15.63 17.18
CA CYS A 185 -17.27 -15.09 16.95
C CYS A 185 -18.25 -16.19 16.51
N GLU A 186 -17.84 -17.09 15.61
CA GLU A 186 -18.65 -18.22 15.19
C GLU A 186 -19.05 -19.11 16.38
N LYS A 187 -18.09 -19.42 17.27
CA LYS A 187 -18.32 -20.24 18.47
C LYS A 187 -19.11 -19.53 19.58
N CYS A 188 -18.94 -18.21 19.72
CA CYS A 188 -19.62 -17.44 20.76
C CYS A 188 -21.03 -17.00 20.34
N CYS A 189 -21.29 -16.78 19.05
CA CYS A 189 -22.58 -16.30 18.53
C CYS A 189 -23.56 -17.43 18.16
N CYS A 190 -23.39 -18.65 18.70
CA CYS A 190 -24.25 -19.82 18.44
C CYS A 190 -25.76 -19.57 18.64
N CYS A 191 -26.15 -18.57 19.43
CA CYS A 191 -27.55 -18.29 19.77
C CYS A 191 -28.27 -17.31 18.80
N LEU A 192 -27.57 -16.64 17.88
CA LEU A 192 -28.15 -15.53 17.08
C LEU A 192 -28.37 -15.84 15.59
N GLY A 193 -28.22 -17.08 15.12
CA GLY A 193 -28.40 -17.41 13.70
C GLY A 193 -27.32 -16.84 12.78
N CYS A 194 -26.25 -16.27 13.34
CA CYS A 194 -25.08 -15.75 12.64
C CYS A 194 -23.96 -16.75 12.28
N PRO A 195 -23.93 -18.06 12.69
CA PRO A 195 -22.75 -18.89 12.45
C PRO A 195 -22.49 -19.13 10.96
N GLU A 196 -23.52 -19.23 10.12
CA GLU A 196 -23.34 -19.35 8.66
C GLU A 196 -22.70 -18.12 8.00
N PHE A 197 -22.92 -16.92 8.56
CA PHE A 197 -22.31 -15.70 8.06
C PHE A 197 -20.81 -15.66 8.40
N PHE A 198 -20.46 -16.00 9.65
CA PHE A 198 -19.08 -16.05 10.09
C PHE A 198 -18.30 -17.19 9.42
N SER A 199 -18.90 -18.36 9.23
CA SER A 199 -18.27 -19.48 8.54
C SER A 199 -17.99 -19.15 7.07
N LYS A 200 -18.95 -18.54 6.33
CA LYS A 200 -18.70 -18.05 4.96
C LYS A 200 -17.61 -16.99 4.90
N MET A 201 -17.53 -16.11 5.91
CA MET A 201 -16.49 -15.10 5.97
C MET A 201 -15.12 -15.72 6.29
N LEU A 202 -15.08 -16.72 7.16
CA LEU A 202 -13.90 -17.52 7.48
C LEU A 202 -13.42 -18.30 6.25
N ASP A 203 -14.33 -18.93 5.52
CA ASP A 203 -14.06 -19.62 4.25
C ASP A 203 -13.59 -18.64 3.18
N SER A 204 -14.14 -17.43 3.10
CA SER A 204 -13.64 -16.40 2.18
C SER A 204 -12.25 -15.88 2.57
N GLN A 205 -11.90 -15.88 3.86
CA GLN A 205 -10.57 -15.46 4.34
C GLN A 205 -9.53 -16.58 4.20
N ASN A 206 -9.94 -17.83 4.39
CA ASN A 206 -9.06 -19.00 4.37
C ASN A 206 -8.96 -19.63 2.96
N GLY A 207 -10.05 -19.64 2.20
CA GLY A 207 -10.19 -20.24 0.85
C GLY A 207 -10.16 -19.23 -0.30
N GLY A 208 -9.71 -18.00 -0.05
CA GLY A 208 -9.38 -17.04 -1.11
C GLY A 208 -7.89 -17.07 -1.43
N ASP A 209 -7.52 -16.67 -2.66
CA ASP A 209 -6.14 -16.29 -2.99
C ASP A 209 -5.56 -15.51 -1.81
N TYR A 210 -4.47 -16.02 -1.22
CA TYR A 210 -3.80 -15.23 -0.21
C TYR A 210 -3.46 -13.89 -0.84
N LYS A 211 -4.03 -12.84 -0.26
CA LYS A 211 -3.96 -11.45 -0.71
C LYS A 211 -2.56 -10.92 -0.47
N MET A 212 -1.57 -11.48 -1.20
CA MET A 212 -0.15 -11.09 -1.20
C MET A 212 0.01 -9.62 -1.60
N ASP A 213 -0.97 -9.05 -2.31
CA ASP A 213 -1.02 -7.64 -2.67
C ASP A 213 -0.87 -6.73 -1.44
N LYS A 214 -1.49 -7.09 -0.31
CA LYS A 214 -1.45 -6.31 0.94
C LYS A 214 -0.09 -6.33 1.67
N PRO A 215 0.47 -7.49 2.09
CA PRO A 215 1.77 -7.52 2.75
C PRO A 215 2.88 -7.01 1.83
N TYR A 216 2.76 -7.24 0.52
CA TYR A 216 3.72 -6.73 -0.44
C TYR A 216 3.67 -5.20 -0.57
N ALA A 217 2.47 -4.60 -0.64
CA ALA A 217 2.34 -3.14 -0.57
C ALA A 217 2.92 -2.58 0.74
N ARG A 218 2.61 -3.20 1.90
CA ARG A 218 3.19 -2.81 3.20
C ARG A 218 4.73 -2.84 3.19
N LEU A 219 5.33 -3.87 2.61
CA LEU A 219 6.79 -3.98 2.45
C LEU A 219 7.35 -2.85 1.57
N VAL A 220 6.72 -2.59 0.42
CA VAL A 220 7.12 -1.49 -0.48
C VAL A 220 7.08 -0.16 0.28
N LEU A 221 6.01 0.16 1.00
CA LEU A 221 5.93 1.38 1.80
C LEU A 221 7.05 1.48 2.85
N ALA A 222 7.37 0.39 3.56
CA ALA A 222 8.47 0.40 4.53
C ALA A 222 9.80 0.73 3.86
N MET A 223 10.07 0.17 2.68
CA MET A 223 11.26 0.49 1.89
C MET A 223 11.26 1.93 1.36
N GLN A 224 10.09 2.49 1.02
CA GLN A 224 9.95 3.89 0.61
C GLN A 224 10.27 4.84 1.77
N ILE A 225 9.76 4.54 2.98
CA ILE A 225 10.09 5.29 4.20
C ILE A 225 11.60 5.23 4.47
N ALA A 226 12.21 4.04 4.38
CA ALA A 226 13.66 3.89 4.55
C ALA A 226 14.45 4.77 3.59
N LEU A 227 14.07 4.83 2.31
CA LEU A 227 14.76 5.68 1.31
C LEU A 227 14.65 7.17 1.64
N VAL A 228 13.47 7.64 2.03
CA VAL A 228 13.24 9.06 2.34
C VAL A 228 14.02 9.49 3.58
N PHE A 229 14.03 8.66 4.63
CA PHE A 229 14.65 9.02 5.91
C PHE A 229 16.12 8.64 6.05
N MET A 230 16.70 7.87 5.11
CA MET A 230 18.08 7.37 5.18
C MET A 230 19.12 8.44 5.51
N PHE A 231 19.01 9.62 4.90
CA PHE A 231 19.98 10.70 5.04
C PHE A 231 19.65 11.69 6.18
N ILE A 232 18.43 11.64 6.71
CA ILE A 232 17.90 12.62 7.67
C ILE A 232 17.89 12.00 9.08
N ALA A 233 17.30 10.82 9.19
CA ALA A 233 17.17 10.07 10.43
C ALA A 233 17.51 8.59 10.15
N PRO A 234 18.81 8.21 10.13
CA PRO A 234 19.25 6.85 9.81
C PRO A 234 18.65 5.76 10.72
N ILE A 235 18.27 6.14 11.94
CA ILE A 235 17.58 5.26 12.89
C ILE A 235 16.24 4.74 12.34
N VAL A 236 15.54 5.52 11.50
CA VAL A 236 14.31 5.08 10.81
C VAL A 236 14.62 3.91 9.88
N SER A 237 15.69 4.02 9.10
CA SER A 237 16.11 2.95 8.19
C SER A 237 16.55 1.69 8.95
N LEU A 238 17.13 1.84 10.15
CA LEU A 238 17.44 0.70 11.02
C LEU A 238 16.15 0.00 11.49
N SER A 239 15.12 0.74 11.87
CA SER A 239 13.81 0.15 12.20
C SER A 239 13.19 -0.60 11.01
N VAL A 240 13.36 -0.11 9.77
CA VAL A 240 12.92 -0.84 8.56
C VAL A 240 13.73 -2.12 8.35
N LEU A 241 15.04 -2.10 8.60
CA LEU A 241 15.85 -3.31 8.52
C LEU A 241 15.36 -4.37 9.52
N CYS A 242 15.07 -3.97 10.76
CA CYS A 242 14.46 -4.86 11.75
C CYS A 242 13.10 -5.41 11.28
N PHE A 243 12.25 -4.55 10.70
CA PHE A 243 10.97 -4.97 10.11
C PHE A 243 11.17 -6.08 9.07
N VAL A 244 12.05 -5.88 8.09
CA VAL A 244 12.30 -6.84 7.01
C VAL A 244 12.91 -8.14 7.55
N ALA A 245 13.87 -8.04 8.48
CA ALA A 245 14.52 -9.19 9.10
C ALA A 245 13.52 -10.07 9.88
N MET A 246 12.55 -9.46 10.55
CA MET A 246 11.50 -10.18 11.28
C MET A 246 10.39 -10.69 10.35
N SER A 247 10.01 -9.91 9.33
CA SER A 247 8.90 -10.27 8.44
C SER A 247 9.22 -11.45 7.52
N TYR A 248 10.47 -11.57 7.05
CA TYR A 248 10.90 -12.65 6.16
C TYR A 248 10.62 -14.07 6.72
N PRO A 249 11.12 -14.46 7.91
CA PRO A 249 10.88 -15.81 8.43
C PRO A 249 9.42 -16.04 8.84
N ILE A 250 8.67 -14.98 9.14
CA ILE A 250 7.24 -15.06 9.48
C ILE A 250 6.43 -15.39 8.23
N TRP A 251 6.60 -14.60 7.16
CA TRP A 251 5.89 -14.82 5.90
C TRP A 251 6.34 -16.11 5.21
N ALA A 252 7.62 -16.49 5.29
CA ALA A 252 8.10 -17.78 4.79
C ALA A 252 7.43 -18.97 5.51
N ARG A 253 7.29 -18.89 6.84
CA ARG A 253 6.57 -19.93 7.60
C ARG A 253 5.07 -19.96 7.30
N MET A 254 4.43 -18.80 7.17
CA MET A 254 3.01 -18.73 6.75
C MET A 254 2.81 -19.41 5.40
N LEU A 255 3.66 -19.09 4.42
CA LEU A 255 3.64 -19.67 3.08
C LEU A 255 3.79 -21.20 3.10
N HIS A 256 4.63 -21.72 3.98
CA HIS A 256 4.91 -23.14 4.05
C HIS A 256 3.84 -23.95 4.81
N GLN A 257 3.36 -23.44 5.94
CA GLN A 257 2.56 -24.22 6.90
C GLN A 257 1.06 -23.92 6.87
N GLY A 258 0.67 -22.70 6.50
CA GLY A 258 -0.66 -22.18 6.81
C GLY A 258 -1.58 -21.96 5.63
N MET A 259 -1.11 -22.15 4.39
CA MET A 259 -1.79 -21.59 3.22
C MET A 259 -1.98 -22.61 2.11
N GLU A 260 -3.20 -22.65 1.60
CA GLU A 260 -3.53 -23.34 0.37
C GLU A 260 -2.85 -22.64 -0.82
N ARG A 261 -2.67 -23.37 -1.91
CA ARG A 261 -2.09 -22.82 -3.13
C ARG A 261 -2.91 -21.63 -3.60
N PRO A 262 -2.28 -20.52 -4.05
CA PRO A 262 -3.04 -19.43 -4.65
C PRO A 262 -3.89 -19.98 -5.79
N VAL A 263 -5.16 -19.57 -5.82
CA VAL A 263 -6.12 -19.89 -6.87
C VAL A 263 -5.67 -19.24 -8.19
N VAL A 264 -4.97 -18.11 -8.11
CA VAL A 264 -4.58 -17.30 -9.26
C VAL A 264 -3.11 -16.86 -9.14
N ASP A 265 -2.31 -17.22 -10.14
CA ASP A 265 -0.91 -16.76 -10.24
C ASP A 265 -0.80 -15.48 -11.07
N THR A 266 -0.19 -14.43 -10.50
CA THR A 266 0.07 -13.15 -11.19
C THR A 266 1.36 -13.15 -12.01
N ALA A 267 2.11 -14.26 -12.02
CA ALA A 267 3.37 -14.46 -12.77
C ALA A 267 4.43 -13.36 -12.51
N GLY A 268 4.39 -12.74 -11.33
CA GLY A 268 5.33 -11.67 -10.95
C GLY A 268 5.01 -10.28 -11.52
N PHE A 269 3.85 -10.05 -12.13
CA PHE A 269 3.49 -8.73 -12.68
C PHE A 269 3.49 -7.60 -11.62
N ILE A 270 3.25 -7.95 -10.35
CA ILE A 270 3.29 -7.03 -9.22
C ILE A 270 4.71 -6.48 -8.98
N TRP A 271 5.76 -7.26 -9.28
CA TRP A 271 7.16 -6.87 -9.11
C TRP A 271 7.54 -5.68 -9.99
N GLU A 272 7.14 -5.69 -11.27
CA GLU A 272 7.42 -4.57 -12.20
C GLU A 272 6.90 -3.24 -11.64
N GLN A 273 5.69 -3.27 -11.08
CA GLN A 273 5.05 -2.09 -10.50
C GLN A 273 5.79 -1.61 -9.25
N ALA A 274 6.17 -2.53 -8.36
CA ALA A 274 6.92 -2.19 -7.15
C ALA A 274 8.26 -1.51 -7.47
N VAL A 275 8.99 -1.99 -8.48
CA VAL A 275 10.23 -1.35 -8.93
C VAL A 275 9.98 0.08 -9.40
N VAL A 276 8.91 0.31 -10.17
CA VAL A 276 8.54 1.67 -10.64
C VAL A 276 8.19 2.58 -9.48
N TYR A 277 7.36 2.13 -8.53
CA TYR A 277 6.97 2.94 -7.37
C TYR A 277 8.13 3.17 -6.40
N GLN A 278 9.05 2.22 -6.26
CA GLN A 278 10.29 2.43 -5.52
C GLN A 278 11.18 3.46 -6.20
N GLY A 279 11.21 3.47 -7.55
CA GLY A 279 11.86 4.52 -8.33
C GLY A 279 11.25 5.90 -8.09
N TYR A 280 9.92 6.02 -8.00
CA TYR A 280 9.26 7.28 -7.64
C TYR A 280 9.58 7.72 -6.21
N ALA A 281 9.66 6.79 -5.26
CA ALA A 281 10.09 7.11 -3.90
C ALA A 281 11.56 7.55 -3.83
N LEU A 282 12.43 6.98 -4.66
CA LEU A 282 13.82 7.45 -4.79
C LEU A 282 13.88 8.89 -5.32
N LEU A 283 13.11 9.20 -6.38
CA LEU A 283 13.02 10.57 -6.90
C LEU A 283 12.46 11.54 -5.84
N LEU A 284 11.46 11.11 -5.06
CA LEU A 284 10.95 11.88 -3.94
C LEU A 284 12.03 12.10 -2.88
N ALA A 285 12.79 11.07 -2.49
CA ALA A 285 13.88 11.19 -1.52
C ALA A 285 14.96 12.18 -2.00
N GLN A 286 15.32 12.16 -3.28
CA GLN A 286 16.27 13.09 -3.88
C GLN A 286 15.74 14.54 -3.91
N LEU A 287 14.45 14.72 -4.22
CA LEU A 287 13.78 16.01 -4.15
C LEU A 287 13.81 16.59 -2.72
N LEU A 288 13.47 15.77 -1.74
CA LEU A 288 13.49 16.15 -0.33
C LEU A 288 14.90 16.48 0.16
N LEU A 289 15.90 15.66 -0.21
CA LEU A 289 17.30 15.92 0.12
C LEU A 289 17.80 17.24 -0.47
N THR A 290 17.40 17.55 -1.71
CA THR A 290 17.69 18.85 -2.34
C THR A 290 17.14 20.00 -1.50
N GLY A 291 15.88 19.88 -1.04
CA GLY A 291 15.27 20.85 -0.13
C GLY A 291 16.02 21.02 1.19
N VAL A 292 16.48 19.92 1.79
CA VAL A 292 17.27 19.95 3.04
C VAL A 292 18.60 20.68 2.81
N LEU A 293 19.28 20.43 1.69
CA LEU A 293 20.57 21.06 1.37
C LEU A 293 20.45 22.55 1.08
N PHE A 294 19.39 22.98 0.38
CA PHE A 294 19.10 24.40 0.20
C PHE A 294 18.81 25.09 1.53
N LYS A 295 18.00 24.45 2.40
CA LYS A 295 17.74 24.98 3.75
C LYS A 295 19.02 25.12 4.59
N LYS A 296 19.97 24.19 4.43
CA LYS A 296 21.27 24.22 5.14
C LYS A 296 22.29 25.20 4.54
N GLY A 297 21.96 25.93 3.47
CA GLY A 297 22.87 26.90 2.85
C GLY A 297 23.95 26.28 1.95
N CYS A 298 23.76 25.04 1.48
CA CYS A 298 24.69 24.34 0.60
C CYS A 298 24.13 24.19 -0.83
N PRO A 299 24.05 25.27 -1.63
CA PRO A 299 23.41 25.23 -2.96
C PRO A 299 24.17 24.35 -3.96
N GLN A 300 25.50 24.23 -3.83
CA GLN A 300 26.32 23.35 -4.67
C GLN A 300 25.91 21.88 -4.52
N GLY A 301 25.69 21.43 -3.29
CA GLY A 301 25.20 20.08 -3.01
C GLY A 301 23.80 19.85 -3.57
N GLY A 302 22.89 20.82 -3.41
CA GLY A 302 21.56 20.78 -4.02
C GLY A 302 21.62 20.63 -5.55
N GLY A 303 22.50 21.40 -6.22
CA GLY A 303 22.72 21.31 -7.66
C GLY A 303 23.16 19.91 -8.14
N VAL A 304 24.07 19.26 -7.40
CA VAL A 304 24.51 17.89 -7.73
C VAL A 304 23.38 16.87 -7.55
N ILE A 305 22.55 17.00 -6.52
CA ILE A 305 21.41 16.10 -6.31
C ILE A 305 20.33 16.31 -7.38
N ILE A 306 20.12 17.52 -7.86
CA ILE A 306 19.23 17.79 -9.00
C ILE A 306 19.73 17.04 -10.24
N LEU A 307 21.02 17.14 -10.57
CA LEU A 307 21.61 16.40 -11.68
C LEU A 307 21.45 14.87 -11.51
N LEU A 308 21.66 14.37 -10.28
CA LEU A 308 21.44 12.97 -9.94
C LEU A 308 19.98 12.56 -10.12
N SER A 309 19.02 13.44 -9.80
CA SER A 309 17.58 13.18 -9.95
C SER A 309 17.21 12.99 -11.43
N PHE A 310 17.74 13.83 -12.32
CA PHE A 310 17.58 13.66 -13.76
C PHE A 310 18.21 12.36 -14.27
N PHE A 311 19.40 12.01 -13.77
CA PHE A 311 20.05 10.74 -14.12
C PHE A 311 19.25 9.53 -13.64
N SER A 312 18.74 9.56 -12.40
CA SER A 312 17.88 8.52 -11.82
C SER A 312 16.58 8.37 -12.63
N LEU A 313 15.95 9.47 -13.03
CA LEU A 313 14.76 9.45 -13.90
C LEU A 313 15.08 8.82 -15.26
N TYR A 314 16.18 9.22 -15.91
CA TYR A 314 16.63 8.62 -17.17
C TYR A 314 16.85 7.10 -17.02
N ARG A 315 17.53 6.67 -15.96
CA ARG A 315 17.77 5.24 -15.68
C ARG A 315 16.47 4.48 -15.44
N LEU A 316 15.53 5.05 -14.70
CA LEU A 316 14.22 4.45 -14.45
C LEU A 316 13.41 4.28 -15.74
N LEU A 317 13.37 5.31 -16.59
CA LEU A 317 12.71 5.27 -17.89
C LEU A 317 13.36 4.26 -18.82
N LYS A 318 14.70 4.25 -18.91
CA LYS A 318 15.46 3.28 -19.73
C LYS A 318 15.24 1.85 -19.26
N MET A 319 15.24 1.61 -17.94
CA MET A 319 14.94 0.29 -17.38
C MET A 319 13.53 -0.15 -17.77
N ARG A 320 12.54 0.73 -17.62
CA ARG A 320 11.15 0.43 -17.97
C ARG A 320 10.97 0.13 -19.46
N MET A 321 11.61 0.89 -20.34
CA MET A 321 11.55 0.63 -21.78
C MET A 321 12.23 -0.69 -22.17
N LYS A 322 13.39 -1.00 -21.58
CA LYS A 322 14.15 -2.22 -21.91
C LYS A 322 13.52 -3.49 -21.35
N TRP A 323 13.14 -3.46 -20.07
CA TRP A 323 12.75 -4.66 -19.31
C TRP A 323 11.24 -4.77 -19.10
N GLY A 324 10.49 -3.67 -19.19
CA GLY A 324 9.04 -3.68 -19.00
C GLY A 324 8.30 -4.52 -20.05
N GLY A 325 8.79 -4.56 -21.30
CA GLY A 325 8.25 -5.47 -22.32
C GLY A 325 8.44 -6.94 -21.92
N ALA A 326 9.68 -7.32 -21.62
CA ALA A 326 10.04 -8.68 -21.22
C ALA A 326 9.35 -9.15 -19.94
N ALA A 327 9.08 -8.26 -18.99
CA ALA A 327 8.35 -8.58 -17.77
C ALA A 327 6.85 -8.87 -18.00
N ARG A 328 6.26 -8.33 -19.08
CA ARG A 328 4.82 -8.45 -19.36
C ARG A 328 4.47 -9.54 -20.35
N SER A 329 5.42 -9.93 -21.19
CA SER A 329 5.21 -10.91 -22.25
C SER A 329 6.17 -12.08 -22.10
N MET A 330 5.63 -13.29 -22.21
CA MET A 330 6.46 -14.49 -22.34
C MET A 330 7.11 -14.51 -23.73
N PRO A 331 8.43 -14.80 -23.84
CA PRO A 331 9.07 -15.01 -25.14
C PRO A 331 8.43 -16.17 -25.90
N LEU A 332 8.20 -15.99 -27.21
CA LEU A 332 7.59 -17.01 -28.07
C LEU A 332 8.35 -18.35 -28.03
N ARG A 333 9.68 -18.29 -27.95
CA ARG A 333 10.53 -19.47 -27.83
C ARG A 333 10.21 -20.30 -26.59
N MET A 334 10.03 -19.64 -25.44
CA MET A 334 9.67 -20.32 -24.19
C MET A 334 8.28 -20.95 -24.29
N ALA A 335 7.34 -20.29 -24.99
CA ALA A 335 6.01 -20.86 -25.24
C ALA A 335 6.10 -22.15 -26.07
N ILE A 336 6.91 -22.16 -27.14
CA ILE A 336 7.14 -23.36 -27.97
C ILE A 336 7.78 -24.49 -27.14
N GLU A 337 8.79 -24.18 -26.34
CA GLU A 337 9.46 -25.16 -25.48
C GLU A 337 8.49 -25.76 -24.43
N LEU A 338 7.59 -24.94 -23.87
CA LEU A 338 6.54 -25.40 -22.96
C LEU A 338 5.49 -26.27 -23.65
N ASP A 339 5.07 -25.91 -24.86
CA ASP A 339 4.12 -26.70 -25.65
C ASP A 339 4.71 -28.08 -26.02
N GLN A 340 5.98 -28.12 -26.45
CA GLN A 340 6.70 -29.37 -26.73
C GLN A 340 6.85 -30.25 -25.49
N ALA A 341 7.20 -29.65 -24.34
CA ALA A 341 7.28 -30.38 -23.07
C ALA A 341 5.92 -30.94 -22.64
N ARG A 342 4.82 -30.19 -22.89
CA ARG A 342 3.45 -30.64 -22.62
C ARG A 342 3.10 -31.87 -23.46
N GLU A 343 3.39 -31.84 -24.77
CA GLU A 343 3.17 -32.97 -25.68
C GLU A 343 3.92 -34.23 -25.21
N GLN A 344 5.18 -34.08 -24.79
CA GLN A 344 6.00 -35.19 -24.28
C GLN A 344 5.48 -35.76 -22.94
N SER A 345 4.92 -34.90 -22.08
CA SER A 345 4.38 -35.31 -20.78
C SER A 345 3.06 -36.08 -20.84
N GLY A 346 2.37 -36.10 -22.00
CA GLY A 346 1.09 -36.79 -22.18
C GLY A 346 -0.07 -36.23 -21.35
N VAL A 347 0.06 -35.03 -20.76
CA VAL A 347 -0.96 -34.41 -19.91
C VAL A 347 -2.19 -34.04 -20.75
N LYS A 348 -3.30 -34.74 -20.52
CA LYS A 348 -4.59 -34.57 -21.24
C LYS A 348 -5.53 -33.51 -20.67
N ARG A 349 -5.12 -32.73 -19.65
CA ARG A 349 -5.99 -31.66 -19.12
C ARG A 349 -6.30 -30.66 -20.23
N SER A 350 -7.58 -30.32 -20.36
CA SER A 350 -8.00 -29.33 -21.34
C SER A 350 -7.50 -27.94 -20.90
N LEU A 351 -6.99 -27.15 -21.83
CA LEU A 351 -6.58 -25.75 -21.56
C LEU A 351 -7.71 -24.93 -20.93
N ALA A 352 -8.97 -25.25 -21.26
CA ALA A 352 -10.13 -24.58 -20.68
C ALA A 352 -10.24 -24.79 -19.17
N GLU A 353 -9.95 -25.99 -18.69
CA GLU A 353 -9.97 -26.35 -17.26
C GLU A 353 -8.82 -25.69 -16.48
N GLU A 354 -7.65 -25.52 -17.12
CA GLU A 354 -6.50 -24.82 -16.52
C GLU A 354 -6.73 -23.31 -16.42
N ILE A 355 -7.44 -22.72 -17.38
CA ILE A 355 -7.68 -21.28 -17.45
C ILE A 355 -8.92 -20.86 -16.62
N GLU A 356 -9.86 -21.76 -16.34
CA GLU A 356 -11.08 -21.48 -15.57
C GLU A 356 -10.87 -20.62 -14.29
N PRO A 357 -9.90 -20.93 -13.40
CA PRO A 357 -9.66 -20.11 -12.21
C PRO A 357 -9.27 -18.65 -12.52
N TYR A 358 -8.75 -18.37 -13.72
CA TYR A 358 -8.30 -17.05 -14.14
C TYR A 358 -9.42 -16.20 -14.78
N GLN A 359 -10.49 -16.80 -15.31
CA GLN A 359 -11.45 -16.13 -16.20
C GLN A 359 -12.54 -15.29 -15.51
N ARG A 360 -12.91 -15.57 -14.25
CA ARG A 360 -14.11 -14.99 -13.62
C ARG A 360 -13.92 -13.63 -12.91
N GLY A 361 -13.09 -12.73 -13.43
CA GLY A 361 -12.81 -11.44 -12.78
C GLY A 361 -13.76 -10.28 -13.09
N GLY A 362 -14.46 -10.32 -14.23
CA GLY A 362 -15.19 -9.16 -14.77
C GLY A 362 -16.53 -8.85 -14.11
N VAL A 363 -16.93 -7.57 -14.12
CA VAL A 363 -18.31 -7.14 -13.85
C VAL A 363 -19.20 -7.69 -14.96
N HIS A 364 -20.05 -8.67 -14.65
CA HIS A 364 -21.13 -9.10 -15.53
C HIS A 364 -22.14 -7.96 -15.67
N LEU A 365 -21.97 -7.10 -16.68
CA LEU A 365 -23.10 -6.40 -17.27
C LEU A 365 -23.82 -7.41 -18.17
N GLY A 366 -24.84 -8.05 -17.58
CA GLY A 366 -25.94 -8.73 -18.25
C GLY A 366 -25.64 -9.46 -19.56
N ALA A 367 -25.25 -10.72 -19.47
CA ALA A 367 -25.62 -11.71 -20.48
C ALA A 367 -25.99 -12.98 -19.73
N SER A 368 -27.30 -13.17 -19.56
CA SER A 368 -27.93 -14.40 -19.11
C SER A 368 -27.29 -15.58 -19.86
N SER A 369 -26.52 -16.39 -19.15
CA SER A 369 -26.19 -17.73 -19.62
C SER A 369 -27.47 -18.55 -19.54
N ARG A 370 -28.20 -18.56 -20.66
CA ARG A 370 -29.29 -19.49 -20.90
C ARG A 370 -28.65 -20.88 -20.89
N LYS A 371 -28.73 -21.56 -19.75
CA LYS A 371 -28.47 -23.00 -19.64
C LYS A 371 -29.29 -23.70 -20.71
N GLN A 372 -28.64 -24.21 -21.75
CA GLN A 372 -29.23 -25.25 -22.60
C GLN A 372 -29.14 -26.56 -21.83
N ARG A 373 -30.33 -27.08 -21.52
CA ARG A 373 -30.57 -28.51 -21.30
C ARG A 373 -30.41 -29.26 -22.60
#